data_AF-A0A2N0V1T9-F1
#
_entry.id   AF-A0A2N0V1T9-F1
#
_cell.length_a   1.000
_cell.length_b   1.000
_cell.length_c   1.000
_cell.angle_alpha   90.00
_cell.angle_beta   90.00
_cell.angle_gamma   90.00
#
_symmetry.space_group_name_H-M   'P 1'
#
loop_
_entity.id
_entity.type
_entity.pdbx_description
1 polymer ?
#
loop_
_entity_poly.entity_id
_entity_poly.type
_entity_poly.pdbx_seq_one_letter_code
_entity_poly.pdbx_strand_id
1 'polypeptide(L)'
;MKNLNVALVRLLQFVVFALFTFIVLLYFGTLILLPLDIVVLITKMLHMVGIGTLFGAIVAVPVVAYMGKIVYSTPGLIQMIVENGIDLANTGKQRVEAFNKIAEAVK
;
A
#
# COMPACT_ATOMS: atom_id res chain seq x y z
N MET A 1 23.28 9.85 -30.99
CA MET A 1 21.86 9.45 -31.04
C MET A 1 21.57 8.17 -30.24
N LYS A 2 22.33 7.07 -30.40
CA LYS A 2 22.16 5.84 -29.60
C LYS A 2 22.26 6.04 -28.07
N ASN A 3 23.25 6.80 -27.60
CA ASN A 3 23.41 7.08 -26.16
C ASN A 3 22.24 7.88 -25.57
N LEU A 4 21.60 8.75 -26.36
CA LEU A 4 20.44 9.53 -25.93
C LEU A 4 19.21 8.62 -25.78
N ASN A 5 19.01 7.68 -26.71
CA ASN A 5 17.93 6.71 -26.64
C ASN A 5 18.07 5.79 -25.42
N VAL A 6 19.28 5.29 -25.15
CA VAL A 6 19.55 4.48 -23.96
C VAL A 6 19.33 5.28 -22.67
N ALA A 7 19.74 6.55 -22.63
CA ALA A 7 19.51 7.41 -21.47
C ALA A 7 18.01 7.66 -21.22
N LEU A 8 17.22 7.92 -22.26
CA LEU A 8 15.77 8.10 -22.16
C LEU A 8 15.06 6.83 -21.66
N VAL A 9 15.44 5.66 -22.19
CA VAL A 9 14.87 4.37 -21.73
C VAL A 9 15.18 4.12 -20.26
N ARG A 10 16.42 4.39 -19.82
CA ARG A 10 16.80 4.23 -18.40
C ARG A 10 16.12 5.24 -17.49
N LEU A 11 15.89 6.47 -17.95
CA LEU A 11 15.14 7.47 -17.19
C LEU A 11 13.69 7.00 -16.98
N LEU A 12 13.02 6.54 -18.03
CA LEU A 12 11.67 6.00 -17.91
C LEU A 12 11.61 4.73 -17.05
N GLN A 13 12.60 3.84 -17.19
CA GLN A 13 12.73 2.67 -16.31
C GLN A 13 12.80 3.07 -14.83
N PHE A 14 13.58 4.09 -14.50
CA PHE A 14 13.68 4.61 -13.14
C PHE A 14 12.35 5.18 -12.65
N VAL A 15 11.63 5.95 -13.49
CA VAL A 15 10.30 6.48 -13.13
C VAL A 15 9.30 5.36 -12.87
N VAL A 16 9.26 4.34 -13.73
CA VAL A 16 8.37 3.19 -13.55
C VAL A 16 8.73 2.41 -12.28
N PHE A 17 10.02 2.19 -12.02
CA PHE A 17 10.47 1.58 -10.77
C PHE A 17 9.99 2.37 -9.55
N ALA A 18 10.21 3.69 -9.52
CA ALA A 18 9.80 4.55 -8.42
C ALA A 18 8.28 4.53 -8.20
N LEU A 19 7.49 4.53 -9.29
CA LEU A 19 6.03 4.42 -9.22
C LEU A 19 5.59 3.09 -8.60
N PHE A 20 6.16 1.97 -9.04
CA PHE A 20 5.82 0.67 -8.45
C PHE A 20 6.22 0.57 -6.98
N THR A 21 7.40 1.07 -6.61
CA THR A 21 7.81 1.16 -5.20
C THR A 21 6.81 1.99 -4.39
N PHE A 22 6.40 3.15 -4.91
CA PHE A 22 5.39 4.00 -4.26
C PHE A 22 4.05 3.27 -4.09
N ILE A 23 3.56 2.58 -5.12
CA ILE A 23 2.30 1.83 -5.07
C ILE A 23 2.37 0.70 -4.03
N VAL A 24 3.47 -0.06 -3.98
CA VAL A 24 3.66 -1.12 -2.98
C VAL A 24 3.66 -0.54 -1.57
N LEU A 25 4.39 0.57 -1.34
CA LEU A 25 4.37 1.26 -0.05
C LEU A 25 2.98 1.78 0.31
N LEU A 26 2.24 2.30 -0.66
CA LEU A 26 0.88 2.79 -0.46
C LEU A 26 -0.07 1.62 -0.12
N TYR A 27 0.07 0.48 -0.78
CA TYR A 27 -0.71 -0.73 -0.48
C TYR A 27 -0.55 -1.15 0.98
N PHE A 28 0.69 -1.37 1.43
CA PHE A 28 0.96 -1.77 2.81
C PHE A 28 0.69 -0.65 3.83
N GLY A 29 0.99 0.59 3.47
CA GLY A 29 0.69 1.75 4.30
C GLY A 29 -0.80 1.92 4.55
N THR A 30 -1.63 1.72 3.51
CA THR A 30 -3.09 1.81 3.64
C THR A 30 -3.63 0.72 4.56
N LEU A 31 -3.09 -0.51 4.50
CA LEU A 31 -3.51 -1.59 5.41
C LEU A 31 -3.30 -1.25 6.89
N ILE A 32 -2.32 -0.40 7.21
CA ILE A 32 -2.04 0.05 8.58
C ILE A 32 -2.84 1.33 8.91
N LEU A 33 -2.90 2.28 7.99
CA LEU A 33 -3.54 3.58 8.20
C LEU A 33 -5.06 3.47 8.26
N LEU A 34 -5.67 2.56 7.50
CA LEU A 34 -7.13 2.45 7.41
C LEU A 34 -7.75 2.04 8.76
N PRO A 35 -7.28 1.00 9.48
CA PRO A 35 -7.75 0.73 10.84
C PRO A 35 -7.58 1.92 11.79
N LEU A 36 -6.44 2.63 11.72
CA LEU A 36 -6.19 3.80 12.55
C LEU A 36 -7.18 4.94 12.23
N ASP A 37 -7.48 5.17 10.96
CA ASP A 37 -8.44 6.18 10.52
C ASP A 37 -9.86 5.84 10.98
N ILE A 38 -10.25 4.56 11.00
CA ILE A 38 -11.53 4.11 11.57
C ILE A 38 -11.61 4.47 13.06
N VAL A 39 -10.53 4.30 13.84
CA VAL A 39 -10.52 4.71 15.27
C VAL A 39 -10.80 6.22 15.39
N VAL A 40 -10.15 7.02 14.54
CA VAL A 40 -10.35 8.48 14.52
C VAL A 40 -11.79 8.84 14.14
N LEU A 41 -12.36 8.19 13.12
CA LEU A 41 -13.74 8.40 12.68
C LEU A 41 -14.74 8.06 13.79
N ILE A 42 -14.61 6.90 14.45
CA ILE A 42 -15.47 6.51 15.57
C ILE A 42 -15.36 7.53 16.71
N THR A 43 -14.13 7.94 17.05
CA THR A 43 -13.90 8.92 18.11
C THR A 43 -14.53 10.27 17.79
N LYS A 44 -14.45 10.73 16.53
CA LYS A 44 -15.14 11.96 16.07
C LYS A 44 -16.66 11.82 16.15
N MET A 45 -17.21 10.66 15.79
CA MET A 45 -18.66 10.42 15.93
C MET A 45 -19.12 10.46 17.38
N LEU A 46 -18.38 9.82 18.29
CA LEU A 46 -18.68 9.86 19.72
C LEU A 46 -18.53 11.29 20.27
N HIS A 47 -17.58 12.06 19.76
CA HIS A 47 -17.45 13.47 20.11
C HIS A 47 -18.65 14.32 19.74
N MET A 48 -19.29 14.06 18.60
CA MET A 48 -20.50 14.77 18.19
C MET A 48 -21.68 14.55 19.16
N VAL A 49 -21.73 13.42 19.86
CA VAL A 49 -22.77 13.13 20.87
C VAL A 49 -22.35 13.51 22.30
N GLY A 50 -21.28 14.30 22.45
CA GLY A 50 -20.83 14.84 23.74
C GLY A 50 -19.83 13.98 24.49
N ILE A 51 -19.35 12.87 23.91
CA ILE A 51 -18.32 12.03 24.54
C ILE A 51 -16.94 12.60 24.24
N GLY A 52 -16.16 12.96 25.26
CA GLY A 52 -14.81 13.48 25.09
C GLY A 52 -13.91 12.53 24.29
N THR A 53 -12.94 13.07 23.54
CA THR A 53 -12.05 12.29 22.66
C THR A 53 -11.30 11.18 23.39
N LEU A 54 -10.88 11.40 24.63
CA LEU A 54 -10.23 10.40 25.47
C LEU A 54 -11.15 9.19 25.74
N PHE A 55 -12.40 9.43 26.15
CA PHE A 55 -13.37 8.37 26.40
C PHE A 55 -13.86 7.72 25.10
N GLY A 56 -13.95 8.48 24.01
CA GLY A 56 -14.23 7.96 22.67
C GLY A 56 -13.15 6.99 22.20
N ALA A 57 -11.88 7.28 22.45
CA ALA A 57 -10.78 6.39 22.10
C ALA A 57 -10.79 5.07 22.90
N ILE A 58 -11.16 5.11 24.18
CA ILE A 58 -11.31 3.90 25.03
C ILE A 58 -12.35 2.94 24.44
N VAL A 59 -13.38 3.45 23.76
CA VAL A 59 -14.40 2.63 23.09
C VAL A 59 -13.99 2.26 21.66
N ALA A 60 -13.46 3.22 20.90
CA ALA A 60 -13.13 3.05 19.49
C ALA A 60 -12.02 2.02 19.28
N VAL A 61 -10.97 2.02 20.12
CA VAL A 61 -9.83 1.10 19.97
C VAL A 61 -10.26 -0.37 20.11
N PRO A 62 -10.99 -0.80 21.16
CA PRO A 62 -11.51 -2.17 21.24
C PRO A 62 -12.43 -2.56 20.09
N VAL A 63 -13.28 -1.64 19.62
CA VAL A 63 -14.19 -1.91 18.48
C VAL A 63 -13.37 -2.23 17.22
N VAL A 64 -12.38 -1.40 16.89
CA VAL A 64 -11.52 -1.63 15.73
C VAL A 64 -10.62 -2.86 15.94
N ALA A 65 -10.11 -3.09 17.15
CA ALA A 65 -9.34 -4.28 17.46
C ALA A 65 -10.16 -5.57 17.27
N TYR A 66 -11.45 -5.56 17.63
CA TYR A 66 -12.36 -6.67 17.38
C TYR A 66 -12.60 -6.89 15.88
N MET A 67 -12.77 -5.82 15.10
CA MET A 67 -12.83 -5.92 13.63
C MET A 67 -11.54 -6.54 13.07
N GLY A 68 -10.37 -6.11 13.56
CA GLY A 68 -9.08 -6.69 13.21
C GLY A 68 -8.99 -8.17 13.56
N LYS A 69 -9.54 -8.58 14.71
CA LYS A 69 -9.62 -10.00 15.09
C LYS A 69 -10.46 -10.80 14.10
N ILE A 70 -11.58 -10.28 13.62
CA ILE A 70 -12.40 -10.96 12.60
C ILE A 70 -11.59 -11.16 11.32
N VAL A 71 -10.93 -10.11 10.84
CA VAL A 71 -10.06 -10.16 9.65
C VAL A 71 -8.96 -11.20 9.82
N TYR A 72 -8.30 -11.22 10.98
CA TYR A 72 -7.23 -12.18 11.28
C TYR A 72 -7.74 -13.63 11.40
N SER A 73 -8.94 -13.80 11.95
CA SER A 73 -9.56 -15.13 12.13
C SER A 73 -10.22 -15.65 10.86
N THR A 74 -10.34 -14.83 9.81
CA THR A 74 -10.92 -15.23 8.52
C THR A 74 -9.88 -16.01 7.72
N PRO A 75 -10.09 -17.32 7.48
CA PRO A 75 -9.10 -18.14 6.80
C PRO A 75 -8.78 -17.61 5.39
N GLY A 76 -7.50 -17.55 5.05
CA GLY A 76 -7.04 -17.12 3.73
C GLY A 76 -7.03 -15.61 3.49
N LEU A 77 -7.69 -14.80 4.32
CA LEU A 77 -7.79 -13.34 4.08
C LEU A 77 -6.45 -12.63 4.26
N ILE A 78 -5.75 -12.89 5.37
CA ILE A 78 -4.41 -12.32 5.63
C ILE A 78 -3.42 -12.78 4.57
N GLN A 79 -3.46 -14.07 4.21
CA GLN A 79 -2.60 -14.64 3.19
C GLN A 79 -2.83 -13.95 1.84
N MET A 80 -4.09 -13.82 1.40
CA MET A 80 -4.46 -13.13 0.17
C MET A 80 -3.97 -11.68 0.15
N ILE A 81 -4.10 -10.95 1.27
CA ILE A 81 -3.61 -9.57 1.39
C ILE A 81 -2.09 -9.51 1.18
N VAL A 82 -1.34 -10.40 1.82
CA VAL A 82 0.12 -10.44 1.69
C VAL A 82 0.54 -10.84 0.27
N GLU A 83 -0.09 -11.86 -0.29
CA GLU A 83 0.14 -12.33 -1.67
C GLU A 83 -0.11 -11.23 -2.69
N ASN A 84 -1.21 -10.48 -2.57
CA ASN A 84 -1.49 -9.33 -3.43
C ASN A 84 -0.36 -8.27 -3.38
N GLY A 85 0.17 -7.99 -2.19
CA GLY A 85 1.29 -7.05 -2.03
C GLY A 85 2.59 -7.57 -2.66
N ILE A 86 2.84 -8.88 -2.55
CA ILE A 86 3.98 -9.55 -3.20
C ILE A 86 3.83 -9.53 -4.73
N ASP A 87 2.63 -9.80 -5.24
CA ASP A 87 2.34 -9.81 -6.68
C ASP A 87 2.48 -8.42 -7.29
N LEU A 88 2.09 -7.36 -6.56
CA LEU A 88 2.35 -5.97 -6.93
C LEU A 88 3.86 -5.70 -7.07
N ALA A 89 4.67 -6.15 -6.11
CA ALA A 89 6.13 -6.00 -6.16
C ALA A 89 6.75 -6.79 -7.32
N ASN A 90 6.30 -8.03 -7.52
CA ASN A 90 6.73 -8.90 -8.63
C ASN A 90 6.37 -8.31 -9.99
N THR A 91 5.17 -7.74 -10.12
CA THR A 91 4.74 -7.03 -11.33
C THR A 91 5.67 -5.85 -11.63
N GLY A 92 6.01 -5.06 -10.61
CA GLY A 92 6.98 -3.97 -10.75
C GLY A 92 8.34 -4.44 -11.25
N LYS A 93 8.86 -5.53 -10.66
CA LYS A 93 10.11 -6.16 -11.10
C LYS A 93 10.06 -6.60 -12.56
N GLN A 94 9.00 -7.29 -12.97
CA GLN A 94 8.83 -7.74 -14.36
C GLN A 94 8.80 -6.57 -15.36
N ARG A 95 8.17 -5.44 -14.99
CA ARG A 95 8.18 -4.24 -15.84
C ARG A 95 9.57 -3.65 -15.97
N VAL A 96 10.33 -3.55 -14.88
CA VAL A 96 11.73 -3.07 -14.92
C VAL A 96 12.61 -3.99 -15.78
N GLU A 97 12.44 -5.31 -15.69
CA GLU A 97 13.16 -6.27 -16.54
C GLU A 97 12.81 -6.12 -18.03
N ALA A 98 11.56 -5.82 -18.37
CA ALA A 98 11.17 -5.53 -19.74
C ALA A 98 11.87 -4.27 -20.29
N PHE A 99 12.06 -3.24 -19.46
CA PHE A 99 12.83 -2.05 -19.85
C PHE A 99 14.31 -2.37 -20.10
N ASN A 100 14.91 -3.30 -19.34
CA ASN A 100 16.29 -3.73 -19.58
C ASN A 100 16.45 -4.33 -20.98
N LYS A 101 15.51 -5.20 -21.41
CA LYS A 101 15.52 -5.79 -22.76
C LYS A 101 15.40 -4.73 -23.86
N ILE A 102 14.55 -3.72 -23.63
CA ILE A 102 14.42 -2.60 -24.56
C ILE A 102 15.74 -1.81 -24.62
N ALA A 103 16.33 -1.47 -23.48
CA ALA A 103 17.59 -0.73 -23.41
C ALA A 103 18.75 -1.46 -24.11
N GLU A 104 18.80 -2.79 -24.05
CA GLU A 104 19.76 -3.61 -24.79
C GLU A 104 19.52 -3.55 -26.30
N ALA A 105 18.27 -3.57 -26.75
CA ALA A 105 17.91 -3.48 -28.16
C ALA A 105 18.22 -2.11 -28.80
N VAL A 106 18.22 -1.02 -28.00
CA VAL A 106 18.55 0.34 -28.50
C VAL A 106 20.03 0.72 -28.37
N LYS A 107 20.85 -0.17 -27.78
CA LYS A 107 22.29 0.02 -27.62
C LYS A 107 23.03 -0.08 -28.96
#